data_AF-A0A538EPU6-F1
#
_entry.id   AF-A0A538EPU6-F1
#
_cell.length_a   1.000
_cell.length_b   1.000
_cell.length_c   1.000
_cell.angle_alpha   90.00
_cell.angle_beta   90.00
_cell.angle_gamma   90.00
#
_symmetry.space_group_name_H-M   'P 1'
#
loop_
_entity.id
_entity.type
_entity.pdbx_description
1 polymer ?
#
loop_
_entity_poly.entity_id
_entity_poly.type
_entity_poly.pdbx_seq_one_letter_code
_entity_poly.pdbx_strand_id
1 'polypeptide(L)'
;MSSRAWRLRAAALLFAGGLAVHELRYLAAYGAGAQRAEADQGHAYLTMLSPLVATAAVLALTAWLIRMLGGRPAPGAPAPSLRFSRLWAGATGLLLGLYVLQETMEGLLAAGHPTGVAGVFGHGGWTAMALALAVGAVLALLLRAAEVPLGAPARAPRPQGPAPVVALPAGRDPAPPRLRPLARHLAGRGPPPTSA
;
A
#
# COMPACT_ATOMS: atom_id res chain seq x y z
N MET A 1 -16.94 3.73 10.97
CA MET A 1 -16.61 5.18 10.89
C MET A 1 -17.18 5.76 9.61
N SER A 2 -17.69 6.99 9.63
CA SER A 2 -18.13 7.66 8.40
C SER A 2 -16.93 7.94 7.48
N SER A 3 -17.14 7.86 6.17
CA SER A 3 -16.08 8.14 5.19
C SER A 3 -15.50 9.55 5.34
N ARG A 4 -16.23 10.51 5.92
CA ARG A 4 -15.73 11.88 6.17
C ARG A 4 -14.72 11.92 7.32
N ALA A 5 -15.02 11.28 8.45
CA ALA A 5 -14.15 11.29 9.62
C ALA A 5 -12.78 10.63 9.33
N TRP A 6 -12.78 9.54 8.56
CA TRP A 6 -11.53 8.90 8.14
C TRP A 6 -10.69 9.80 7.23
N ARG A 7 -11.33 10.53 6.29
CA ARG A 7 -10.64 11.47 5.40
C ARG A 7 -9.99 12.63 6.14
N LEU A 8 -10.69 13.23 7.08
CA LEU A 8 -10.15 14.32 7.91
C LEU A 8 -8.97 13.82 8.75
N ARG A 9 -9.07 12.62 9.31
CA ARG A 9 -7.95 12.01 10.05
C ARG A 9 -6.75 11.73 9.16
N ALA A 10 -6.96 11.16 7.98
CA ALA A 10 -5.88 10.90 7.03
C ALA A 10 -5.18 12.19 6.60
N ALA A 11 -5.94 13.24 6.30
CA ALA A 11 -5.39 14.56 5.97
C ALA A 11 -4.58 15.13 7.14
N ALA A 12 -5.13 15.13 8.35
CA ALA A 12 -4.43 15.64 9.53
C ALA A 12 -3.11 14.88 9.80
N LEU A 13 -3.14 13.55 9.67
CA LEU A 13 -1.97 12.70 9.85
C LEU A 13 -0.90 12.94 8.76
N LEU A 14 -1.32 13.13 7.50
CA LEU A 14 -0.41 13.43 6.39
C LEU A 14 0.21 14.82 6.52
N PHE A 15 -0.56 15.81 6.97
CA PHE A 15 -0.03 17.14 7.25
C PHE A 15 1.03 17.10 8.36
N ALA A 16 0.70 16.49 9.50
CA ALA A 16 1.62 16.33 10.61
C ALA A 16 2.87 15.52 10.22
N GLY A 17 2.68 14.44 9.45
CA GLY A 17 3.79 13.62 8.95
C GLY A 17 4.70 14.36 7.98
N GLY A 18 4.14 15.17 7.07
CA GLY A 18 4.91 15.97 6.12
C GLY A 18 5.78 17.01 6.84
N LEU A 19 5.19 17.73 7.81
CA LEU A 19 5.94 18.65 8.66
C LEU A 19 7.05 17.92 9.44
N ALA A 20 6.74 16.77 10.04
CA ALA A 20 7.72 15.99 10.78
C ALA A 20 8.90 15.54 9.91
N VAL A 21 8.66 15.06 8.68
CA VAL A 21 9.73 14.66 7.76
C VAL A 21 10.62 15.85 7.41
N HIS A 22 10.01 17.01 7.13
CA HIS A 22 10.72 18.22 6.79
C HIS A 22 11.61 18.73 7.94
N GLU A 23 11.02 18.90 9.14
CA GLU A 23 11.72 19.36 10.35
C GLU A 23 12.84 18.41 10.78
N LEU A 24 12.57 17.09 10.79
CA LEU A 24 13.56 16.09 11.17
C LEU A 24 14.71 16.04 10.16
N ARG A 25 14.46 16.30 8.88
CA ARG A 25 15.51 16.41 7.86
C ARG A 25 16.38 17.64 8.09
N TYR A 26 15.79 18.80 8.38
CA TYR A 26 16.54 20.00 8.72
C TYR A 26 17.40 19.79 9.97
N LEU A 27 16.83 19.17 11.02
CA LEU A 27 17.57 18.82 12.23
C LEU A 27 18.72 17.85 11.94
N ALA A 28 18.50 16.84 11.09
CA ALA A 28 19.54 15.87 10.71
C ALA A 28 20.65 16.51 9.86
N ALA A 29 20.32 17.49 9.02
CA ALA A 29 21.27 18.16 8.13
C ALA A 29 22.08 19.26 8.83
N TYR A 30 21.46 20.06 9.70
CA TYR A 30 22.05 21.29 10.25
C TYR A 30 22.21 21.27 11.78
N GLY A 31 21.66 20.27 12.47
CA GLY A 31 21.81 20.10 13.92
C GLY A 31 21.36 21.33 14.72
N ALA A 32 22.18 21.75 15.70
CA ALA A 32 21.91 22.93 16.53
C ALA A 32 21.86 24.26 15.75
N GLY A 33 22.31 24.27 14.49
CA GLY A 33 22.25 25.43 13.59
C GLY A 33 20.95 25.54 12.79
N ALA A 34 20.05 24.55 12.86
CA ALA A 34 18.84 24.50 12.03
C ALA A 34 17.99 25.78 12.12
N GLN A 35 17.68 26.23 13.34
CA GLN A 35 16.91 27.47 13.56
C GLN A 35 17.60 28.73 13.05
N ARG A 36 18.94 28.79 13.06
CA ARG A 36 19.68 29.94 12.54
C ARG A 36 19.74 29.91 11.01
N ALA A 37 19.96 28.74 10.42
CA ALA A 37 19.91 28.57 8.97
C ALA A 37 18.52 28.91 8.40
N GLU A 38 17.46 28.56 9.12
CA GLU A 38 16.08 28.89 8.76
C GLU A 38 15.77 30.39 8.94
N ALA A 39 16.27 31.01 10.02
CA ALA A 39 16.11 32.44 10.28
C ALA A 39 16.92 33.32 9.30
N ASP A 40 18.13 32.92 8.94
CA ASP A 40 19.01 33.61 8.00
C ASP A 40 18.49 33.53 6.56
N GLN A 41 17.66 32.51 6.25
CA GLN A 41 16.95 32.40 4.96
C GLN A 41 15.72 33.31 4.87
N GLY A 42 15.38 34.07 5.92
CA GLY A 42 14.78 35.40 5.80
C GLY A 42 13.47 35.52 5.02
N HIS A 43 12.46 34.67 5.26
CA HIS A 43 11.18 34.76 4.53
C HIS A 43 9.93 34.66 5.42
N ALA A 44 9.63 35.74 6.14
CA ALA A 44 8.41 35.86 6.95
C ALA A 44 7.09 35.74 6.16
N TYR A 45 7.12 35.79 4.82
CA TYR A 45 5.94 35.50 4.00
C TYR A 45 5.78 34.00 3.71
N LEU A 46 6.88 33.23 3.72
CA LEU A 46 6.87 31.77 3.55
C LEU A 46 6.31 31.06 4.78
N THR A 47 6.51 31.61 5.97
CA THR A 47 5.89 31.10 7.20
C THR A 47 4.36 31.16 7.18
N MET A 48 3.74 32.03 6.35
CA MET A 48 2.28 32.04 6.14
C MET A 48 1.83 31.30 4.88
N LEU A 49 2.60 31.38 3.78
CA LEU A 49 2.21 30.77 2.51
C LEU A 49 2.44 29.25 2.48
N SER A 50 3.53 28.79 3.09
CA SER A 50 3.88 27.36 3.18
C SER A 50 2.80 26.52 3.87
N PRO A 51 2.24 26.88 5.04
CA PRO A 51 1.18 26.08 5.65
C PRO A 51 -0.11 26.03 4.83
N LEU A 52 -0.47 27.09 4.10
CA LEU A 52 -1.64 27.10 3.21
C LEU A 52 -1.48 26.15 2.02
N VAL A 53 -0.33 26.22 1.34
CA VAL A 53 -0.04 25.34 0.20
C VAL A 53 0.17 23.90 0.65
N ALA A 54 0.85 23.67 1.78
CA ALA A 54 0.96 22.36 2.39
C ALA A 54 -0.42 21.78 2.76
N THR A 55 -1.32 22.59 3.31
CA THR A 55 -2.69 22.16 3.62
C THR A 55 -3.45 21.77 2.34
N ALA A 56 -3.40 22.61 1.30
CA ALA A 56 -4.06 22.32 0.02
C ALA A 56 -3.50 21.05 -0.64
N ALA A 57 -2.17 20.89 -0.65
CA ALA A 57 -1.49 19.71 -1.17
C ALA A 57 -1.87 18.46 -0.39
N VAL A 58 -1.88 18.51 0.95
CA VAL A 58 -2.32 17.41 1.80
C VAL A 58 -3.76 17.01 1.48
N LEU A 59 -4.68 17.96 1.33
CA LEU A 59 -6.07 17.65 1.00
C LEU A 59 -6.19 16.99 -0.37
N ALA A 60 -5.47 17.51 -1.38
CA ALA A 60 -5.48 16.95 -2.74
C ALA A 60 -4.87 15.54 -2.79
N LEU A 61 -3.73 15.34 -2.13
CA LEU A 61 -3.02 14.06 -2.04
C LEU A 61 -3.80 13.03 -1.24
N THR A 62 -4.45 13.46 -0.15
CA THR A 62 -5.38 12.63 0.60
C THR A 62 -6.53 12.19 -0.31
N ALA A 63 -7.19 13.13 -1.00
CA ALA A 63 -8.26 12.83 -1.95
C ALA A 63 -7.81 11.84 -3.04
N TRP A 64 -6.60 12.00 -3.57
CA TRP A 64 -6.01 11.10 -4.54
C TRP A 64 -5.76 9.69 -3.97
N LEU A 65 -5.16 9.58 -2.78
CA LEU A 65 -4.92 8.32 -2.10
C LEU A 65 -6.22 7.56 -1.84
N ILE A 66 -7.28 8.27 -1.45
CA ILE A 66 -8.60 7.69 -1.23
C ILE A 66 -9.16 7.09 -2.51
N ARG A 67 -8.96 7.75 -3.67
CA ARG A 67 -9.38 7.24 -4.97
C ARG A 67 -8.57 6.01 -5.40
N MET A 68 -7.27 6.00 -5.12
CA MET A 68 -6.39 4.87 -5.42
C MET A 68 -6.69 3.64 -4.56
N LEU A 69 -6.99 3.86 -3.27
CA LEU A 69 -7.25 2.80 -2.31
C LEU A 69 -8.71 2.31 -2.34
N GLY A 70 -9.64 3.20 -2.67
CA GLY A 70 -11.07 2.94 -2.79
C GLY A 70 -11.44 2.36 -4.15
N GLY A 71 -11.06 1.12 -4.42
CA GLY A 71 -11.68 0.36 -5.51
C GLY A 71 -13.21 0.37 -5.33
N ARG A 72 -13.97 0.51 -6.42
CA ARG A 72 -15.45 0.54 -6.37
C ARG A 72 -15.96 -0.74 -5.70
N PRO A 73 -16.57 -0.67 -4.50
CA PRO A 73 -17.15 -1.86 -3.89
C PRO A 73 -18.37 -2.28 -4.69
N ALA A 74 -18.53 -3.59 -4.90
CA ALA A 74 -19.77 -4.12 -5.42
C ALA A 74 -20.92 -3.79 -4.44
N PRO A 75 -22.12 -3.47 -4.93
CA PRO A 75 -23.27 -3.23 -4.06
C PRO A 75 -23.47 -4.41 -3.10
N GLY A 76 -23.52 -4.13 -1.79
CA GLY A 76 -23.75 -5.15 -0.75
C GLY A 76 -22.50 -5.88 -0.23
N ALA A 77 -21.31 -5.64 -0.79
CA ALA A 77 -20.08 -6.23 -0.26
C ALA A 77 -19.62 -5.51 1.02
N PRO A 78 -19.10 -6.22 2.05
CA PRO A 78 -18.45 -5.58 3.18
C PRO A 78 -17.25 -4.76 2.71
N ALA A 79 -17.06 -3.57 3.30
CA ALA A 79 -15.96 -2.70 2.92
C ALA A 79 -14.62 -3.43 3.10
N PRO A 80 -13.78 -3.53 2.04
CA PRO A 80 -12.50 -4.21 2.16
C PRO A 80 -11.59 -3.42 3.12
N SER A 81 -11.04 -4.10 4.13
CA SER A 81 -10.01 -3.52 5.00
C SER A 81 -8.77 -3.21 4.17
N LEU A 82 -8.19 -2.02 4.31
CA LEU A 82 -6.99 -1.66 3.57
C LEU A 82 -5.79 -2.45 4.09
N ARG A 83 -5.05 -3.11 3.17
CA ARG A 83 -3.82 -3.82 3.53
C ARG A 83 -2.78 -2.83 4.03
N PHE A 84 -2.11 -3.16 5.14
CA PHE A 84 -1.03 -2.33 5.71
C PHE A 84 0.00 -1.91 4.66
N SER A 85 0.44 -2.82 3.79
CA SER A 85 1.41 -2.50 2.74
C SER A 85 0.94 -1.42 1.77
N ARG A 86 -0.37 -1.37 1.46
CA ARG A 86 -0.95 -0.32 0.60
C ARG A 86 -1.03 1.02 1.32
N LEU A 87 -1.42 1.00 2.59
CA LEU A 87 -1.44 2.21 3.44
C LEU A 87 -0.02 2.77 3.60
N TRP A 88 0.96 1.90 3.87
CA TRP A 88 2.35 2.28 4.05
C TRP A 88 2.97 2.84 2.77
N ALA A 89 2.82 2.13 1.64
CA ALA A 89 3.32 2.61 0.35
C ALA A 89 2.65 3.93 -0.05
N GLY A 90 1.34 4.04 0.13
CA GLY A 90 0.58 5.26 -0.14
C GLY A 90 1.03 6.43 0.73
N ALA A 91 1.11 6.24 2.05
CA ALA A 91 1.57 7.27 2.98
C ALA A 91 3.01 7.70 2.68
N THR A 92 3.92 6.75 2.46
CA THR A 92 5.32 7.05 2.09
C THR A 92 5.39 7.87 0.81
N GLY A 93 4.69 7.45 -0.25
CA GLY A 93 4.67 8.17 -1.53
C GLY A 93 4.12 9.59 -1.39
N LEU A 94 3.07 9.78 -0.58
CA LEU A 94 2.53 11.10 -0.30
C LEU A 94 3.50 11.99 0.48
N LEU A 95 4.16 11.45 1.50
CA LEU A 95 5.15 12.18 2.29
C LEU A 95 6.34 12.62 1.43
N LEU A 96 6.83 11.75 0.54
CA LEU A 96 7.87 12.11 -0.43
C LEU A 96 7.41 13.19 -1.40
N GLY A 97 6.17 13.10 -1.91
CA GLY A 97 5.60 14.14 -2.77
C GLY A 97 5.48 15.48 -2.08
N LEU A 98 5.04 15.51 -0.81
CA LEU A 98 4.99 16.72 0.01
C LEU A 98 6.37 17.30 0.24
N TYR A 99 7.36 16.47 0.59
CA TYR A 99 8.75 16.89 0.77
C TYR A 99 9.32 17.54 -0.50
N VAL A 100 9.15 16.89 -1.66
CA VAL A 100 9.62 17.44 -2.95
C VAL A 100 8.95 18.78 -3.24
N LEU A 101 7.64 18.90 -2.96
CA LEU A 101 6.92 20.16 -3.14
C LEU A 101 7.45 21.26 -2.22
N GLN A 102 7.67 20.95 -0.94
CA GLN A 102 8.22 21.89 0.05
C GLN A 102 9.60 22.40 -0.39
N GLU A 103 10.53 21.51 -0.68
CA GLU A 103 11.88 21.87 -1.13
C GLU A 103 11.89 22.64 -2.45
N THR A 104 11.00 22.28 -3.39
CA THR A 104 10.88 23.02 -4.65
C THR A 104 10.36 24.43 -4.39
N MET A 105 9.37 24.59 -3.52
CA MET A 105 8.85 25.91 -3.16
C MET A 105 9.88 26.75 -2.42
N GLU A 106 10.62 26.17 -1.48
CA GLU A 106 11.75 26.84 -0.82
C GLU A 106 12.79 27.28 -1.84
N GLY A 107 13.21 26.39 -2.75
CA GLY A 107 14.15 26.74 -3.81
C GLY A 107 13.67 27.87 -4.73
N LEU A 108 12.38 27.89 -5.06
CA LEU A 108 11.80 28.93 -5.94
C LEU A 108 11.62 30.28 -5.24
N LEU A 109 11.43 30.27 -3.92
CA LEU A 109 11.05 31.46 -3.15
C LEU A 109 12.22 32.01 -2.32
N ALA A 110 13.26 31.21 -2.09
CA ALA A 110 14.46 31.61 -1.38
C ALA A 110 15.63 31.95 -2.29
N ALA A 111 16.03 33.23 -2.26
CA ALA A 111 17.17 33.71 -3.04
C ALA A 111 18.46 33.03 -2.58
N GLY A 112 19.10 32.28 -3.48
CA GLY A 112 20.38 31.58 -3.22
C GLY A 112 20.23 30.13 -2.78
N HIS A 113 19.01 29.59 -2.68
CA HIS A 113 18.79 28.19 -2.35
C HIS A 113 18.89 27.30 -3.60
N PRO A 114 19.51 26.10 -3.53
CA PRO A 114 19.58 25.20 -4.67
C PRO A 114 18.18 24.79 -5.16
N THR A 115 17.92 24.97 -6.45
CA THR A 115 16.64 24.58 -7.07
C THR A 115 16.69 23.18 -7.69
N GLY A 116 15.51 22.62 -7.95
CA GLY A 116 15.37 21.33 -8.64
C GLY A 116 15.95 20.14 -7.86
N VAL A 117 16.58 19.21 -8.58
CA VAL A 117 17.11 17.96 -7.99
C VAL A 117 18.17 18.24 -6.93
N ALA A 118 18.96 19.30 -7.10
CA ALA A 118 20.00 19.68 -6.14
C ALA A 118 19.41 20.17 -4.81
N GLY A 119 18.27 20.86 -4.82
CA GLY A 119 17.56 21.24 -3.59
C GLY A 119 16.98 20.02 -2.87
N VAL A 120 16.34 19.13 -3.63
CA VAL A 120 15.66 17.95 -3.09
C VAL A 120 16.64 16.92 -2.51
N PHE A 121 17.78 16.67 -3.14
CA PHE A 121 18.74 15.63 -2.73
C PHE A 121 20.03 16.17 -2.11
N GLY A 122 20.32 17.46 -2.26
CA GLY A 122 21.46 18.10 -1.62
C GLY A 122 21.29 18.20 -0.10
N HIS A 123 22.37 18.52 0.62
CA HIS A 123 22.36 18.79 2.07
C HIS A 123 21.60 17.74 2.91
N GLY A 124 21.75 16.45 2.59
CA GLY A 124 21.13 15.37 3.36
C GLY A 124 19.71 14.99 2.93
N GLY A 125 19.24 15.39 1.74
CA GLY A 125 17.90 15.04 1.24
C GLY A 125 17.62 13.52 1.17
N TRP A 126 18.65 12.68 1.10
CA TRP A 126 18.50 11.22 1.23
C TRP A 126 17.93 10.78 2.59
N THR A 127 18.17 11.54 3.66
CA THR A 127 17.59 11.25 4.98
C THR A 127 16.08 11.44 4.99
N ALA A 128 15.54 12.35 4.18
CA ALA A 128 14.10 12.53 4.02
C ALA A 128 13.42 11.25 3.49
N MET A 129 14.10 10.46 2.67
CA MET A 129 13.56 9.17 2.20
C MET A 129 13.41 8.15 3.32
N ALA A 130 14.44 8.02 4.16
CA ALA A 130 14.39 7.13 5.33
C ALA A 130 13.33 7.59 6.34
N LEU A 131 13.24 8.89 6.58
CA LEU A 131 12.23 9.49 7.44
C LEU A 131 10.82 9.28 6.88
N ALA A 132 10.59 9.48 5.58
CA ALA A 132 9.30 9.27 4.95
C ALA A 132 8.85 7.79 5.03
N LEU A 133 9.78 6.83 4.89
CA LEU A 133 9.48 5.41 5.08
C LEU A 133 9.05 5.11 6.53
N ALA A 134 9.79 5.63 7.51
CA ALA A 134 9.52 5.42 8.93
C ALA A 134 8.21 6.08 9.36
N VAL A 135 8.03 7.36 9.05
CA VAL A 135 6.81 8.13 9.34
C VAL A 135 5.63 7.53 8.60
N GLY A 136 5.80 7.15 7.32
CA GLY A 136 4.77 6.46 6.54
C GLY A 136 4.29 5.16 7.20
N ALA A 137 5.20 4.39 7.82
CA ALA A 137 4.84 3.17 8.55
C ALA A 137 4.01 3.50 9.80
N VAL A 138 4.40 4.53 10.55
CA VAL A 138 3.63 5.03 11.70
C VAL A 138 2.24 5.49 11.27
N LEU A 139 2.13 6.27 10.19
CA LEU A 139 0.83 6.72 9.66
C LEU A 139 -0.04 5.53 9.24
N ALA A 140 0.52 4.53 8.58
CA ALA A 140 -0.20 3.32 8.19
C ALA A 140 -0.71 2.53 9.40
N LEU A 141 0.07 2.45 10.48
CA LEU A 141 -0.36 1.85 11.74
C LEU A 141 -1.49 2.63 12.39
N LEU A 142 -1.39 3.97 12.46
CA LEU A 142 -2.42 4.84 13.05
C LEU A 142 -3.74 4.76 12.26
N LEU A 143 -3.66 4.76 10.93
CA LEU A 143 -4.82 4.62 10.05
C LEU A 143 -5.48 3.25 10.19
N ARG A 144 -4.69 2.18 10.35
CA ARG A 144 -5.19 0.82 10.56
C ARG A 144 -5.78 0.62 11.96
N ALA A 145 -5.15 1.17 13.00
CA ALA A 145 -5.65 1.12 14.37
C ALA A 145 -7.02 1.81 14.49
N ALA A 146 -7.22 2.89 13.73
CA ALA A 146 -8.50 3.58 13.63
C ALA A 146 -9.63 2.74 13.00
N GLU A 147 -9.34 1.64 12.31
CA GLU A 147 -10.36 0.74 11.76
C GLU A 147 -10.89 -0.26 12.80
N VAL A 148 -10.20 -0.43 13.93
CA VAL A 148 -10.62 -1.35 15.00
C VAL A 148 -11.75 -0.71 15.82
N PRO A 149 -12.96 -1.28 15.86
CA PRO A 149 -14.03 -0.75 16.69
C PRO A 149 -13.63 -0.84 18.17
N LEU A 150 -13.60 0.32 18.85
CA LEU A 150 -13.47 0.38 20.32
C LEU A 150 -14.71 -0.31 20.90
N GLY A 151 -14.55 -1.53 21.41
CA GLY A 151 -15.64 -2.36 21.94
C GLY A 151 -15.99 -3.60 21.13
N ALA A 152 -15.21 -3.97 20.10
CA ALA A 152 -15.34 -5.31 19.55
C ALA A 152 -15.01 -6.33 20.66
N PRO A 153 -15.94 -7.21 21.08
CA PRO A 153 -15.62 -8.25 22.04
C PRO A 153 -14.44 -9.04 21.48
N ALA A 154 -13.43 -9.30 22.32
CA ALA A 154 -12.31 -10.16 21.97
C ALA A 154 -12.91 -11.39 21.29
N ARG A 155 -12.61 -11.57 20.01
CA ARG A 155 -13.19 -12.65 19.22
C ARG A 155 -12.67 -13.91 19.90
N ALA A 156 -13.49 -14.54 20.72
CA ALA A 156 -13.14 -15.79 21.37
C ALA A 156 -12.59 -16.69 20.26
N PRO A 157 -11.43 -17.35 20.48
CA PRO A 157 -10.88 -18.24 19.46
C PRO A 157 -12.03 -19.13 19.01
N ARG A 158 -12.42 -19.02 17.73
CA ARG A 158 -13.42 -19.92 17.18
C ARG A 158 -12.87 -21.32 17.47
N PRO A 159 -13.61 -22.19 18.18
CA PRO A 159 -13.18 -23.57 18.30
C PRO A 159 -12.88 -24.02 16.87
N GLN A 160 -11.63 -24.41 16.63
CA GLN A 160 -11.28 -25.05 15.37
C GLN A 160 -12.21 -26.24 15.29
N GLY A 161 -13.20 -26.17 14.40
CA GLY A 161 -14.03 -27.33 14.12
C GLY A 161 -13.09 -28.50 13.79
N PRO A 162 -13.48 -29.75 14.10
CA PRO A 162 -12.64 -30.89 13.79
C PRO A 162 -12.15 -30.77 12.35
N ALA A 163 -10.84 -30.91 12.15
CA ALA A 163 -10.24 -30.83 10.83
C ALA A 163 -11.08 -31.69 9.87
N PRO A 164 -11.38 -31.21 8.64
CA PRO A 164 -12.06 -32.03 7.67
C PRO A 164 -11.27 -33.32 7.56
N VAL A 165 -11.89 -34.44 7.94
CA VAL A 165 -11.33 -35.75 7.68
C VAL A 165 -11.21 -35.81 6.17
N VAL A 166 -9.98 -35.69 5.68
CA VAL A 166 -9.67 -35.93 4.28
C VAL A 166 -10.06 -37.38 4.07
N ALA A 167 -11.24 -37.59 3.49
CA ALA A 167 -11.61 -38.89 2.96
C ALA A 167 -10.54 -39.20 1.91
N LEU A 168 -9.62 -40.09 2.27
CA LEU A 168 -8.72 -40.69 1.29
C LEU A 168 -9.63 -41.23 0.18
N PRO A 169 -9.41 -40.85 -1.09
CA PRO A 169 -10.17 -41.45 -2.17
C PRO A 169 -9.97 -42.95 -2.06
N ALA A 170 -11.09 -43.69 -1.89
CA ALA A 170 -11.08 -45.13 -2.00
C ALA A 170 -10.32 -45.47 -3.29
N GLY A 171 -9.28 -46.28 -3.14
CA GLY A 171 -8.32 -46.56 -4.20
C GLY A 171 -9.06 -46.82 -5.51
N ARG A 172 -8.68 -46.09 -6.55
CA ARG A 172 -9.01 -46.50 -7.91
C ARG A 172 -8.42 -47.89 -8.08
N ASP A 173 -9.28 -48.87 -8.35
CA ASP A 173 -8.84 -50.18 -8.78
C ASP A 173 -7.82 -50.01 -9.92
N PRO A 174 -6.65 -50.65 -9.85
CA PRO A 174 -5.69 -50.59 -10.93
C PRO A 174 -6.33 -51.18 -12.19
N ALA A 175 -6.49 -50.35 -13.22
CA ALA A 175 -7.00 -50.78 -14.51
C ALA A 175 -6.10 -51.90 -15.07
N PRO A 176 -6.66 -53.01 -15.56
CA PRO A 176 -5.86 -54.10 -16.10
C PRO A 176 -5.10 -53.64 -17.35
N PRO A 177 -3.86 -54.14 -17.57
CA PRO A 177 -3.07 -53.78 -18.73
C PRO A 177 -3.77 -54.22 -20.02
N ARG A 178 -3.95 -53.26 -20.95
CA ARG A 178 -4.50 -53.51 -22.28
C ARG A 178 -3.49 -54.31 -23.10
N LEU A 179 -3.65 -55.62 -23.14
CA LEU A 179 -2.98 -56.50 -24.10
C LEU A 179 -3.49 -56.14 -25.50
N ARG A 180 -2.58 -55.80 -26.43
CA ARG A 180 -2.87 -55.66 -27.86
C ARG A 180 -2.55 -56.99 -28.55
N PRO A 181 -3.54 -57.79 -28.97
CA PRO A 181 -3.27 -58.94 -29.83
C PRO A 181 -3.21 -58.47 -31.29
N LEU A 182 -2.10 -58.79 -31.94
CA LEU A 182 -1.84 -58.65 -33.36
C LEU A 182 -3.00 -59.18 -34.21
N ALA A 183 -3.40 -58.42 -35.22
CA ALA A 183 -4.31 -58.83 -36.26
C ALA A 183 -3.80 -60.12 -36.92
N ARG A 184 -4.47 -61.24 -36.67
CA ARG A 184 -4.31 -62.48 -37.44
C ARG A 184 -5.46 -62.58 -38.43
N HIS A 185 -5.15 -62.26 -39.67
CA HIS A 185 -5.94 -62.67 -40.83
C HIS A 185 -6.07 -64.20 -40.83
N LEU A 186 -7.27 -64.71 -40.56
CA LEU A 186 -7.69 -66.05 -40.95
C LEU A 186 -9.05 -65.95 -41.64
N ALA A 187 -9.00 -65.52 -42.90
CA ALA A 187 -10.04 -65.85 -43.86
C ALA A 187 -9.90 -67.34 -44.18
N GLY A 188 -10.93 -68.13 -43.94
CA GLY A 188 -10.84 -69.58 -44.09
C GLY A 188 -12.16 -70.33 -43.97
N ARG A 189 -12.99 -70.19 -45.02
CA ARG A 189 -13.94 -71.15 -45.62
C ARG A 189 -15.07 -71.73 -44.73
N GLY A 190 -16.31 -71.53 -45.20
CA GLY A 190 -17.53 -72.05 -44.60
C GLY A 190 -17.78 -73.54 -44.87
N PRO A 191 -18.68 -74.17 -44.10
CA PRO A 191 -19.17 -75.53 -44.36
C PRO A 191 -20.23 -75.57 -45.48
N PRO A 192 -20.37 -76.71 -46.18
CA PRO A 192 -21.22 -76.90 -47.37
C PRO A 192 -22.74 -76.94 -47.06
N PRO A 193 -23.60 -76.72 -48.06
CA PRO A 193 -25.06 -76.86 -47.92
C PRO A 193 -25.48 -78.32 -47.71
N THR A 194 -26.48 -78.53 -46.87
CA THR A 194 -27.14 -79.82 -46.61
C THR A 194 -28.05 -80.19 -47.78
N SER A 195 -27.97 -81.46 -48.19
CA SER A 195 -28.79 -82.08 -49.24
C SER A 195 -30.27 -82.21 -48.84
N ALA A 196 -31.16 -82.03 -49.81
CA ALA A 196 -32.49 -82.62 -49.91
C ALA A 196 -32.77 -82.92 -51.39
#